data_AF-B1NQD1-F1
#
_entry.id   AF-B1NQD1-F1
#
_cell.length_a   1.000
_cell.length_b   1.000
_cell.length_c   1.000
_cell.angle_alpha   90.00
_cell.angle_beta   90.00
_cell.angle_gamma   90.00
#
_symmetry.space_group_name_H-M   'P 1'
#
loop_
_entity.id
_entity.type
_entity.pdbx_description
1 polymer ?
#
loop_
_entity_poly.entity_id
_entity_poly.type
_entity_poly.pdbx_seq_one_letter_code
_entity_poly.pdbx_strand_id
1 'polypeptide(L)'
;TIFLFFCPSFQAARNRIAALTGPVYRYIYSGNFTNISPRSWMGAWHGAELPMLFGTHPNYRGNSTPLEYETSHAMQDAWLAFVATAGRTPSIQGWDAWNEVDGGQVAEFGNDTPVQLIDTADLEANCGLI
;
A
#
# COMPACT_ATOMS: atom_id res chain seq x y z
N THR A 1 -6.83 -12.97 4.85
CA THR A 1 -6.28 -11.62 4.67
C THR A 1 -6.72 -10.65 5.75
N ILE A 2 -8.03 -10.49 6.01
CA ILE A 2 -8.55 -9.44 6.90
C ILE A 2 -8.04 -9.52 8.36
N PHE A 3 -8.16 -10.68 9.03
CA PHE A 3 -7.76 -10.84 10.43
C PHE A 3 -6.25 -10.95 10.67
N LEU A 4 -5.49 -11.40 9.67
CA LEU A 4 -4.04 -11.65 9.81
C LEU A 4 -3.18 -10.44 9.44
N PHE A 5 -3.64 -9.60 8.50
CA PHE A 5 -2.83 -8.51 7.95
C PHE A 5 -3.56 -7.18 8.02
N PHE A 6 -4.74 -7.07 7.42
CA PHE A 6 -5.44 -5.79 7.27
C PHE A 6 -5.79 -5.17 8.63
N CYS A 7 -6.55 -5.87 9.47
CA CYS A 7 -7.00 -5.33 10.75
C CYS A 7 -5.88 -5.08 11.76
N PRO A 8 -4.89 -5.97 11.93
CA PRO A 8 -3.72 -5.65 12.74
C PRO A 8 -2.94 -4.42 12.23
N SER A 9 -2.81 -4.26 10.90
CA SER A 9 -2.12 -3.08 10.32
C SER A 9 -2.92 -1.79 10.54
N PHE A 10 -4.24 -1.86 10.42
CA PHE A 10 -5.14 -0.75 10.77
C PHE A 10 -5.00 -0.37 12.26
N GLN A 11 -5.15 -1.32 13.17
CA GLN A 11 -5.03 -1.07 14.61
C GLN A 11 -3.63 -0.51 14.98
N ALA A 12 -2.58 -0.99 14.31
CA ALA A 12 -1.23 -0.47 14.49
C ALA A 12 -1.05 0.98 14.03
N ALA A 13 -1.79 1.42 13.01
CA ALA A 13 -1.85 2.82 12.60
C ALA A 13 -2.62 3.66 13.62
N ARG A 14 -3.81 3.22 14.04
CA ARG A 14 -4.62 3.89 15.09
C ARG A 14 -3.80 4.14 16.36
N ASN A 15 -3.09 3.12 16.84
CA ASN A 15 -2.24 3.23 18.03
C ASN A 15 -1.12 4.27 17.86
N ARG A 16 -0.50 4.39 16.68
CA ARG A 16 0.57 5.36 16.40
C ARG A 16 0.06 6.80 16.34
N ILE A 17 -1.13 6.98 15.74
CA ILE A 17 -1.82 8.27 15.66
C ILE A 17 -2.23 8.72 17.06
N ALA A 18 -2.88 7.85 17.84
CA ALA A 18 -3.28 8.14 19.22
C ALA A 18 -2.09 8.46 20.13
N ALA A 19 -0.93 7.84 19.89
CA ALA A 19 0.30 8.09 20.62
C ALA A 19 1.08 9.34 20.15
N LEU A 20 0.62 10.03 19.09
CA LEU A 20 1.25 11.23 18.52
C LEU A 20 2.74 11.04 18.20
N THR A 21 3.09 9.86 17.68
CA THR A 21 4.50 9.47 17.44
C THR A 21 5.09 10.03 16.14
N GLY A 22 4.26 10.63 15.29
CA GLY A 22 4.64 11.22 14.01
C GLY A 22 3.58 11.00 12.93
N PRO A 23 3.86 11.44 11.69
CA PRO A 23 2.96 11.23 10.55
C PRO A 23 2.74 9.74 10.28
N VAL A 24 1.50 9.36 10.01
CA VAL A 24 1.13 7.98 9.65
C VAL A 24 0.54 7.97 8.25
N TYR A 25 1.12 7.16 7.37
CA TYR A 25 0.65 6.93 6.01
C TYR A 25 0.30 5.46 5.85
N ARG A 26 -0.83 5.18 5.21
CA ARG A 26 -1.30 3.82 4.96
C ARG A 26 -1.45 3.57 3.47
N TYR A 27 -1.07 2.38 3.04
CA TYR A 27 -1.24 1.92 1.67
C TYR A 27 -1.84 0.50 1.65
N ILE A 28 -2.44 0.15 0.51
CA ILE A 28 -2.88 -1.19 0.14
C ILE A 28 -2.26 -1.52 -1.22
N TYR A 29 -1.77 -2.74 -1.35
CA TYR A 29 -1.36 -3.28 -2.63
C TYR A 29 -2.47 -4.16 -3.19
N SER A 30 -2.96 -3.80 -4.37
CA SER A 30 -4.09 -4.45 -5.07
C SER A 30 -3.70 -4.97 -6.46
N GLY A 31 -2.40 -4.95 -6.80
CA GLY A 31 -1.90 -5.41 -8.10
C GLY A 31 -2.14 -6.90 -8.35
N ASN A 32 -2.97 -7.21 -9.35
CA ASN A 32 -3.23 -8.57 -9.82
C ASN A 32 -2.29 -8.95 -10.98
N PHE A 33 -1.00 -9.05 -10.67
CA PHE A 33 0.04 -9.34 -11.66
C PHE A 33 0.50 -10.79 -11.58
N THR A 34 0.17 -11.56 -12.61
CA THR A 34 0.34 -13.03 -12.63
C THR A 34 1.81 -13.47 -12.53
N ASN A 35 2.74 -12.72 -13.12
CA ASN A 35 4.18 -13.05 -13.13
C ASN A 35 4.83 -12.95 -11.73
N ILE A 36 4.32 -12.11 -10.84
CA ILE A 36 4.87 -11.93 -9.48
C ILE A 36 4.10 -12.73 -8.42
N SER A 37 2.87 -13.15 -8.71
CA SER A 37 2.09 -14.07 -7.86
C SER A 37 2.52 -15.55 -8.01
N PRO A 38 2.44 -16.40 -6.96
CA PRO A 38 2.83 -17.82 -7.05
C PRO A 38 1.98 -18.66 -8.02
N ARG A 39 0.71 -18.25 -8.22
CA ARG A 39 -0.23 -18.79 -9.21
C ARG A 39 -1.05 -17.63 -9.78
N SER A 40 -1.48 -17.77 -11.03
CA SER A 40 -2.16 -16.70 -11.79
C SER A 40 -3.50 -16.25 -11.21
N TRP A 41 -4.19 -17.10 -10.45
CA TRP A 41 -5.51 -16.82 -9.88
C TRP A 41 -5.46 -16.22 -8.47
N MET A 42 -4.27 -15.97 -7.92
CA MET A 42 -4.13 -15.57 -6.51
C MET A 42 -4.31 -14.06 -6.27
N GLY A 43 -4.45 -13.26 -7.33
CA GLY A 43 -4.62 -11.82 -7.18
C GLY A 43 -3.38 -11.13 -6.63
N ALA A 44 -3.62 -10.07 -5.85
CA ALA A 44 -2.63 -9.42 -4.98
C ALA A 44 -2.24 -10.35 -3.82
N TRP A 45 -1.31 -11.27 -4.10
CA TRP A 45 -0.84 -12.26 -3.13
C TRP A 45 0.07 -11.63 -2.08
N HIS A 46 0.12 -12.22 -0.88
CA HIS A 46 1.01 -11.77 0.19
C HIS A 46 2.48 -11.79 -0.26
N GLY A 47 3.14 -10.63 -0.20
CA GLY A 47 4.53 -10.44 -0.61
C GLY A 47 4.70 -10.11 -2.10
N ALA A 48 3.63 -10.09 -2.90
CA ALA A 48 3.69 -9.74 -4.32
C ALA A 48 3.99 -8.26 -4.55
N GLU A 49 3.83 -7.40 -3.54
CA GLU A 49 4.23 -6.01 -3.58
C GLU A 49 5.75 -5.82 -3.50
N LEU A 50 6.50 -6.81 -2.96
CA LEU A 50 7.94 -6.65 -2.75
C LEU A 50 8.72 -6.53 -4.06
N PRO A 51 8.52 -7.38 -5.08
CA PRO A 51 9.19 -7.19 -6.38
C PRO A 51 8.84 -5.86 -7.03
N MET A 52 7.64 -5.33 -6.78
CA MET A 52 7.22 -4.01 -7.25
C MET A 52 8.01 -2.91 -6.55
N LEU A 53 8.11 -2.96 -5.22
CA LEU A 53 8.82 -1.97 -4.43
C LEU A 53 10.34 -1.96 -4.71
N PHE A 54 10.94 -3.13 -4.95
CA PHE A 54 12.38 -3.26 -5.20
C PHE A 54 12.77 -3.16 -6.68
N GLY A 55 11.83 -2.90 -7.60
CA GLY A 55 12.12 -2.83 -9.04
C GLY A 55 12.61 -4.15 -9.63
N THR A 56 12.27 -5.29 -9.00
CA THR A 56 12.68 -6.63 -9.44
C THR A 56 11.53 -7.44 -10.06
N HIS A 57 10.35 -6.83 -10.20
CA HIS A 57 9.16 -7.43 -10.79
C HIS A 57 9.35 -8.14 -12.15
N PRO A 58 10.19 -7.66 -13.10
CA PRO A 58 10.40 -8.37 -14.38
C PRO A 58 11.26 -9.64 -14.26
N ASN A 59 11.96 -9.82 -13.13
CA ASN A 59 12.92 -10.91 -12.92
C ASN A 59 12.30 -12.14 -12.23
N TYR A 60 11.00 -12.13 -11.93
CA TYR A 60 10.39 -13.16 -11.09
C TYR A 60 9.96 -14.39 -11.90
N ARG A 61 8.95 -14.26 -12.78
CA ARG A 61 8.46 -15.37 -13.63
C ARG A 61 8.07 -14.94 -15.05
N GLY A 62 8.43 -13.73 -15.45
CA GLY A 62 8.09 -13.19 -16.75
C GLY A 62 8.23 -11.67 -16.79
N ASN A 63 8.34 -11.14 -18.00
CA ASN A 63 8.42 -9.70 -18.20
C ASN A 63 7.14 -9.02 -17.70
N SER A 64 7.30 -7.80 -17.22
CA SER A 64 6.20 -7.01 -16.68
C SER A 64 5.45 -6.22 -17.74
N THR A 65 4.18 -6.01 -17.47
CA THR A 65 3.27 -5.14 -18.22
C THR A 65 3.61 -3.66 -18.01
N PRO A 66 3.15 -2.74 -18.89
CA PRO A 66 3.31 -1.31 -18.66
C PRO A 66 2.76 -0.84 -17.31
N LEU A 67 1.57 -1.31 -16.92
CA LEU A 67 0.96 -1.00 -15.63
C LEU A 67 1.82 -1.45 -14.45
N GLU A 68 2.49 -2.61 -14.56
CA GLU A 68 3.44 -3.05 -13.53
C GLU A 68 4.64 -2.09 -13.40
N TYR A 69 5.25 -1.68 -14.50
CA TYR A 69 6.35 -0.71 -14.47
C TYR A 69 5.92 0.61 -13.86
N GLU A 70 4.77 1.14 -14.26
CA GLU A 70 4.23 2.39 -13.72
C GLU A 70 3.90 2.27 -12.22
N THR A 71 3.27 1.16 -11.81
CA THR A 71 2.99 0.87 -10.39
C THR A 71 4.29 0.77 -9.59
N SER A 72 5.30 0.08 -10.11
CA SER A 72 6.60 -0.07 -9.46
C SER A 72 7.31 1.27 -9.28
N HIS A 73 7.30 2.14 -10.30
CA HIS A 73 7.86 3.48 -10.20
C HIS A 73 7.09 4.33 -9.17
N ALA A 74 5.74 4.29 -9.19
CA ALA A 74 4.93 5.03 -8.22
C ALA A 74 5.24 4.60 -6.76
N MET A 75 5.42 3.30 -6.52
CA MET A 75 5.83 2.80 -5.21
C MET A 75 7.25 3.26 -4.82
N GLN A 76 8.21 3.15 -5.74
CA GLN A 76 9.59 3.57 -5.49
C GLN A 76 9.70 5.07 -5.20
N ASP A 77 9.01 5.90 -5.98
CA ASP A 77 8.97 7.35 -5.78
C ASP A 77 8.35 7.71 -4.41
N ALA A 78 7.27 7.03 -4.02
CA ALA A 78 6.63 7.22 -2.73
C ALA A 78 7.56 6.87 -1.56
N TRP A 79 8.27 5.74 -1.64
CA TRP A 79 9.24 5.34 -0.62
C TRP A 79 10.47 6.25 -0.58
N LEU A 80 10.98 6.66 -1.74
CA LEU A 80 12.10 7.60 -1.83
C LEU A 80 11.74 8.93 -1.17
N ALA A 81 10.56 9.49 -1.49
CA ALA A 81 10.09 10.74 -0.88
C ALA A 81 9.89 10.59 0.63
N PHE A 82 9.29 9.49 1.08
CA PHE A 82 9.12 9.21 2.51
C PHE A 82 10.47 9.21 3.25
N VAL A 83 11.48 8.54 2.72
CA VAL A 83 12.82 8.51 3.35
C VAL A 83 13.51 9.87 3.26
N ALA A 84 13.52 10.50 2.08
CA ALA A 84 14.19 11.78 1.83
C ALA A 84 13.63 12.92 2.69
N THR A 85 12.35 12.85 3.06
CA THR A 85 11.67 13.85 3.89
C THR A 85 11.62 13.49 5.38
N ALA A 86 12.30 12.41 5.79
CA ALA A 86 12.22 11.86 7.15
C ALA A 86 10.78 11.60 7.61
N GLY A 87 9.97 11.04 6.70
CA GLY A 87 8.60 10.62 6.93
C GLY A 87 7.58 11.75 6.96
N ARG A 88 7.93 12.95 6.47
CA ARG A 88 7.04 14.13 6.53
C ARG A 88 6.15 14.30 5.30
N THR A 89 6.57 13.80 4.14
CA THR A 89 5.82 14.01 2.89
C THR A 89 6.10 12.88 1.90
N PRO A 90 5.11 12.06 1.54
CA PRO A 90 5.21 11.16 0.39
C PRO A 90 5.03 11.95 -0.91
N SER A 91 5.45 11.38 -2.04
CA SER A 91 5.37 12.03 -3.35
C SER A 91 3.97 12.04 -3.97
N ILE A 92 3.00 11.31 -3.40
CA ILE A 92 1.67 11.14 -4.00
C ILE A 92 0.80 12.34 -3.63
N GLN A 93 0.35 13.06 -4.65
CA GLN A 93 -0.52 14.22 -4.48
C GLN A 93 -1.83 13.84 -3.78
N GLY A 94 -2.16 14.56 -2.70
CA GLY A 94 -3.36 14.33 -1.90
C GLY A 94 -3.24 13.19 -0.88
N TRP A 95 -2.12 12.45 -0.86
CA TRP A 95 -1.90 11.42 0.16
C TRP A 95 -1.38 12.02 1.46
N ASP A 96 -2.28 12.69 2.18
CA ASP A 96 -1.96 13.32 3.44
C ASP A 96 -1.80 12.30 4.58
N ALA A 97 -0.99 12.66 5.58
CA ALA A 97 -0.87 11.86 6.79
C ALA A 97 -2.22 11.77 7.50
N TRP A 98 -2.50 10.59 8.06
CA TRP A 98 -3.65 10.39 8.92
C TRP A 98 -3.50 11.25 10.17
N ASN A 99 -4.41 12.20 10.35
CA ASN A 99 -4.44 13.14 11.48
C ASN A 99 -5.52 12.78 12.52
N GLU A 100 -6.44 11.88 12.17
CA GLU A 100 -7.49 11.36 13.04
C GLU A 100 -7.32 9.85 13.22
N VAL A 101 -7.75 9.32 14.37
CA VAL A 101 -7.58 7.90 14.70
C VAL A 101 -8.39 7.01 13.74
N ASP A 102 -9.53 7.50 13.28
CA ASP A 102 -10.40 6.82 12.33
C ASP A 102 -10.56 7.73 11.08
N GLY A 103 -10.61 7.13 9.89
CA GLY A 103 -10.70 7.86 8.62
C GLY A 103 -9.34 8.28 8.02
N GLY A 104 -9.38 8.91 6.84
CA GLY A 104 -8.17 9.27 6.07
C GLY A 104 -8.03 8.41 4.82
N GLN A 105 -7.32 8.94 3.82
CA GLN A 105 -7.14 8.24 2.55
C GLN A 105 -5.99 7.23 2.62
N VAL A 106 -6.14 6.14 1.88
CA VAL A 106 -5.13 5.11 1.71
C VAL A 106 -4.67 5.12 0.26
N ALA A 107 -3.36 5.04 0.04
CA ALA A 107 -2.82 4.83 -1.31
C ALA A 107 -3.04 3.38 -1.73
N GLU A 108 -3.85 3.15 -2.75
CA GLU A 108 -4.00 1.85 -3.39
C GLU A 108 -3.11 1.76 -4.61
N PHE A 109 -2.22 0.78 -4.66
CA PHE A 109 -1.30 0.55 -5.76
C PHE A 109 -1.74 -0.62 -6.65
N GLY A 110 -1.68 -0.42 -7.97
CA GLY A 110 -1.78 -1.47 -8.97
C GLY A 110 -3.19 -1.97 -9.31
N ASN A 111 -4.25 -1.29 -8.87
CA ASN A 111 -5.63 -1.63 -9.20
C ASN A 111 -6.09 -0.87 -10.45
N ASP A 112 -5.84 -1.44 -11.64
CA ASP A 112 -6.06 -0.86 -12.98
C ASP A 112 -5.36 0.49 -13.26
N THR A 113 -4.80 1.11 -12.23
CA THR A 113 -4.03 2.35 -12.24
C THR A 113 -2.77 2.18 -11.38
N PRO A 114 -1.67 2.92 -11.66
CA PRO A 114 -0.44 2.79 -10.90
C PRO A 114 -0.63 3.06 -9.40
N VAL A 115 -1.37 4.12 -9.09
CA VAL A 115 -1.77 4.50 -7.74
C VAL A 115 -3.05 5.32 -7.78
N GLN A 116 -3.92 5.11 -6.80
CA GLN A 116 -5.08 5.95 -6.54
C GLN A 116 -5.30 6.11 -5.02
N LEU A 117 -6.03 7.15 -4.62
CA LEU A 117 -6.42 7.35 -3.22
C LEU A 117 -7.83 6.82 -3.01
N ILE A 118 -7.98 5.93 -2.04
CA ILE A 118 -9.25 5.30 -1.70
C ILE A 118 -9.62 5.55 -0.25
N ASP A 119 -10.91 5.45 0.05
CA ASP A 119 -11.42 5.31 1.41
C ASP A 119 -11.58 3.82 1.73
N THR A 120 -11.10 3.40 2.90
CA THR A 120 -11.16 2.01 3.38
C THR A 120 -12.08 1.84 4.58
N ALA A 121 -12.91 2.84 4.91
CA ALA A 121 -13.82 2.84 6.05
C ALA A 121 -14.73 1.60 6.10
N ASP A 122 -15.30 1.18 4.96
CA ASP A 122 -16.14 -0.02 4.90
C ASP A 122 -15.37 -1.30 5.25
N LEU A 123 -14.11 -1.39 4.84
CA LEU A 123 -13.26 -2.54 5.17
C LEU A 123 -12.80 -2.50 6.64
N GLU A 124 -12.54 -1.30 7.17
CA GLU A 124 -12.17 -1.05 8.56
C GLU A 124 -13.30 -1.32 9.55
N ALA A 125 -14.55 -1.05 9.16
CA ALA A 125 -15.73 -1.39 9.96
C ALA A 125 -15.83 -2.89 10.27
N ASN A 126 -15.23 -3.74 9.43
CA ASN A 126 -15.18 -5.19 9.63
C ASN A 126 -14.10 -5.64 10.62
N CYS A 127 -13.24 -4.73 11.11
CA CYS A 127 -12.14 -5.10 12.00
C CYS A 127 -12.55 -5.34 13.46
N GLY A 128 -13.76 -4.92 13.87
CA GLY A 128 -14.22 -5.07 15.25
C GLY A 128 -13.29 -4.41 16.28
N LEU A 129 -13.62 -4.56 17.57
CA LEU A 129 -12.72 -4.18 18.66
C LEU A 129 -11.71 -5.32 18.87
N ILE A 130 -10.59 -5.28 18.13
CA ILE A 130 -9.37 -6.03 18.49
C ILE A 130 -8.62 -5.22 19.56
#